data_AF-A0A4T0V2F7-F1
#
_entry.id   AF-A0A4T0V2F7-F1
#
_cell.length_a   1.000
_cell.length_b   1.000
_cell.length_c   1.000
_cell.angle_alpha   90.00
_cell.angle_beta   90.00
_cell.angle_gamma   90.00
#
_symmetry.space_group_name_H-M   'P 1'
#
loop_
_entity.id
_entity.type
_entity.pdbx_description
1 polymer ?
#
loop_
_entity_poly.entity_id
_entity_poly.type
_entity_poly.pdbx_seq_one_letter_code
_entity_poly.pdbx_strand_id
1 'polypeptide(L)'
;MGVGEFLSGGVADVRRTARGFRWGRRAQVPRSAEPFVQPPTGTVFDTGWARRPSVVAAREVAQRVGLEPLFRAQVRTRVEGLDVLERLDGPVIFVANHASHLDTPLLLLSLPDSWRRRTAVAAAADYFFDTWWKAVGSSLVFNTFPIDRRGGSMAATPGEVLADGWSLVVYPEGTRSRDGWLQGFRMGAAYLAQTHGVPVVPVAHRGTFAAMPRGAGWPSRHEGRRREVTVRFGEPLRAREGESVRDFAPRIKDAVAALLDEERTSWYEARLRSAAGTTPDPAGPDVATWRRVWAQTEPVVTEPHAGRRPAPWSRLRAEVAGRARSALER
;
A
#
# COMPACT_ATOMS: atom_id res chain seq x y z
N MET A 1 -31.13 -11.62 -5.97
CA MET A 1 -31.54 -10.66 -7.02
C MET A 1 -30.88 -11.06 -8.33
N GLY A 2 -31.66 -11.15 -9.40
CA GLY A 2 -31.26 -11.82 -10.65
C GLY A 2 -30.39 -10.96 -11.57
N VAL A 3 -29.54 -11.63 -12.34
CA VAL A 3 -28.56 -11.08 -13.30
C VAL A 3 -29.16 -10.02 -14.25
N GLY A 4 -30.48 -10.06 -14.52
CA GLY A 4 -31.18 -9.13 -15.41
C GLY A 4 -31.35 -7.70 -14.88
N GLU A 5 -31.54 -7.49 -13.57
CA GLU A 5 -31.61 -6.14 -12.96
C GLU A 5 -30.23 -5.47 -12.89
N PHE A 6 -29.15 -6.26 -12.88
CA PHE A 6 -27.77 -5.77 -12.85
C PHE A 6 -27.29 -5.22 -14.19
N LEU A 7 -27.74 -5.80 -15.32
CA LEU A 7 -27.34 -5.35 -16.65
C LEU A 7 -27.99 -4.01 -17.04
N SER A 8 -29.22 -3.75 -16.59
CA SER A 8 -29.93 -2.50 -16.86
C SER A 8 -29.33 -1.30 -16.08
N GLY A 9 -28.87 -1.54 -14.84
CA GLY A 9 -28.09 -0.56 -14.07
C GLY A 9 -26.73 -0.21 -14.71
N GLY A 10 -26.05 -1.21 -15.29
CA GLY A 10 -24.77 -1.02 -15.96
C GLY A 10 -24.81 -0.09 -17.17
N VAL A 11 -25.88 -0.16 -17.98
CA VAL A 11 -26.06 0.73 -19.16
C VAL A 11 -26.35 2.17 -18.72
N ALA A 12 -27.10 2.34 -17.64
CA ALA A 12 -27.39 3.66 -17.08
C ALA A 12 -26.13 4.33 -16.51
N ASP A 13 -25.27 3.58 -15.81
CA ASP A 13 -24.00 4.07 -15.27
C ASP A 13 -22.97 4.37 -16.34
N VAL A 14 -22.89 3.56 -17.41
CA VAL A 14 -22.03 3.85 -18.57
C VAL A 14 -22.48 5.13 -19.27
N ARG A 15 -23.80 5.34 -19.45
CA ARG A 15 -24.34 6.60 -20.01
C ARG A 15 -24.11 7.81 -19.10
N ARG A 16 -24.18 7.64 -17.78
CA ARG A 16 -23.93 8.70 -16.80
C ARG A 16 -22.45 9.08 -16.75
N THR A 17 -21.57 8.09 -16.81
CA THR A 17 -20.10 8.26 -16.90
C THR A 17 -19.72 8.92 -18.23
N ALA A 18 -20.28 8.48 -19.36
CA ALA A 18 -20.03 9.08 -20.67
C ALA A 18 -20.45 10.56 -20.77
N ARG A 19 -21.45 10.99 -20.00
CA ARG A 19 -21.91 12.40 -19.96
C ARG A 19 -21.15 13.25 -18.93
N GLY A 20 -20.53 12.65 -17.92
CA GLY A 20 -19.90 13.36 -16.79
C GLY A 20 -18.38 13.30 -16.72
N PHE A 21 -17.71 12.42 -17.49
CA PHE A 21 -16.28 12.22 -17.37
C PHE A 21 -15.48 13.35 -18.05
N ARG A 22 -15.09 14.36 -17.27
CA ARG A 22 -14.18 15.44 -17.72
C ARG A 22 -12.80 15.24 -17.08
N TRP A 23 -11.83 14.74 -17.86
CA TRP A 23 -10.41 14.68 -17.48
C TRP A 23 -9.87 16.11 -17.28
N GLY A 24 -9.82 16.62 -16.04
CA GLY A 24 -8.85 17.66 -15.69
C GLY A 24 -9.33 19.05 -15.23
N ARG A 25 -10.51 19.22 -14.61
CA ARG A 25 -10.79 20.46 -13.85
C ARG A 25 -11.11 20.19 -12.38
N ARG A 26 -10.54 21.03 -11.49
CA ARG A 26 -10.91 21.13 -10.07
C ARG A 26 -12.43 21.38 -9.98
N ALA A 27 -13.09 20.75 -9.01
CA ALA A 27 -14.48 21.05 -8.68
C ALA A 27 -14.64 22.57 -8.47
N GLN A 28 -15.60 23.19 -9.16
CA GLN A 28 -15.81 24.64 -9.11
C GLN A 28 -16.40 25.10 -7.77
N VAL A 29 -16.96 24.17 -7.00
CA VAL A 29 -17.61 24.44 -5.73
C VAL A 29 -16.70 23.95 -4.59
N PRO A 30 -16.40 24.78 -3.58
CA PRO A 30 -15.79 24.31 -2.36
C PRO A 30 -16.64 23.18 -1.75
N ARG A 31 -16.03 22.12 -1.25
CA ARG A 31 -16.76 20.99 -0.63
C ARG A 31 -17.69 21.41 0.52
N SER A 32 -17.40 22.54 1.17
CA SER A 32 -18.25 23.11 2.23
C SER A 32 -19.57 23.70 1.72
N ALA A 33 -19.69 23.95 0.42
CA ALA A 33 -20.87 24.49 -0.24
C ALA A 33 -21.65 23.43 -1.05
N GLU A 34 -21.20 22.17 -1.03
CA GLU A 34 -21.97 21.05 -1.57
C GLU A 34 -23.05 20.65 -0.52
N PRO A 35 -24.33 20.49 -0.91
CA PRO A 35 -25.35 19.98 0.00
C PRO A 35 -24.90 18.64 0.60
N PHE A 36 -25.17 18.44 1.88
CA PHE A 36 -24.92 17.14 2.51
C PHE A 36 -25.81 16.09 1.82
N VAL A 37 -25.21 15.32 0.92
CA VAL A 37 -25.83 14.12 0.34
C VAL A 37 -25.54 12.98 1.31
N GLN A 38 -26.58 12.30 1.79
CA GLN A 38 -26.36 11.06 2.53
C GLN A 38 -25.47 10.15 1.68
N PRO A 39 -24.34 9.65 2.22
CA PRO A 39 -23.56 8.67 1.50
C PRO A 39 -24.50 7.55 1.07
N PRO A 40 -24.44 7.06 -0.18
CA PRO A 40 -25.23 5.92 -0.58
C PRO A 40 -25.01 4.81 0.43
N THR A 41 -26.10 4.18 0.89
CA THR A 41 -26.02 2.96 1.70
C THR A 41 -25.11 1.99 0.96
N GLY A 42 -24.05 1.53 1.65
CA GLY A 42 -23.02 0.70 1.05
C GLY A 42 -23.68 -0.46 0.31
N THR A 43 -23.52 -0.51 -1.01
CA THR A 43 -23.97 -1.66 -1.79
C THR A 43 -23.14 -2.85 -1.31
N VAL A 44 -23.81 -3.82 -0.71
CA VAL A 44 -23.22 -5.08 -0.23
C VAL A 44 -22.78 -5.85 -1.48
N PHE A 45 -21.55 -5.60 -1.94
CA PHE A 45 -21.00 -6.26 -3.12
C PHE A 45 -20.43 -7.62 -2.71
N ASP A 46 -21.10 -8.70 -3.11
CA ASP A 46 -20.59 -10.05 -2.89
C ASP A 46 -19.27 -10.25 -3.66
N THR A 47 -18.22 -10.61 -2.93
CA THR A 47 -16.88 -10.89 -3.47
C THR A 47 -16.50 -12.36 -3.33
N GLY A 48 -17.39 -13.22 -2.82
CA GLY A 48 -17.13 -14.65 -2.69
C GLY A 48 -16.78 -15.32 -4.02
N TRP A 49 -17.38 -14.86 -5.12
CA TRP A 49 -17.06 -15.33 -6.47
C TRP A 49 -15.58 -15.14 -6.84
N ALA A 50 -14.93 -14.07 -6.33
CA ALA A 50 -13.53 -13.75 -6.63
C ALA A 50 -12.54 -14.74 -6.00
N ARG A 51 -13.01 -15.56 -5.05
CA ARG A 51 -12.21 -16.59 -4.35
C ARG A 51 -12.42 -18.00 -4.89
N ARG A 52 -13.27 -18.19 -5.92
CA ARG A 52 -13.45 -19.48 -6.58
C ARG A 52 -12.17 -19.93 -7.29
N PRO A 53 -11.83 -21.24 -7.32
CA PRO A 53 -10.59 -21.73 -7.92
C PRO A 53 -10.35 -21.30 -9.38
N SER A 54 -11.39 -21.30 -10.21
CA SER A 54 -11.30 -20.84 -11.61
C SER A 54 -10.97 -19.35 -11.72
N VAL A 55 -11.49 -18.53 -10.82
CA VAL A 55 -11.23 -17.08 -10.79
C VAL A 55 -9.83 -16.80 -10.25
N VAL A 56 -9.36 -17.59 -9.27
CA VAL A 56 -7.97 -17.53 -8.80
C VAL A 56 -6.99 -17.84 -9.92
N ALA A 57 -7.26 -18.88 -10.71
CA ALA A 57 -6.43 -19.22 -11.88
C ALA A 57 -6.45 -18.10 -12.93
N ALA A 58 -7.63 -17.54 -13.25
CA ALA A 58 -7.75 -16.42 -14.19
C ALA A 58 -7.00 -15.15 -13.69
N ARG A 59 -7.13 -14.83 -12.40
CA ARG A 59 -6.39 -13.75 -11.74
C ARG A 59 -4.90 -13.96 -11.88
N GLU A 60 -4.41 -15.16 -11.62
CA GLU A 60 -3.00 -15.48 -11.71
C GLU A 60 -2.46 -15.24 -13.12
N VAL A 61 -3.17 -15.67 -14.16
CA VAL A 61 -2.81 -15.39 -15.55
C VAL A 61 -2.80 -13.88 -15.82
N ALA A 62 -3.84 -13.15 -15.41
CA ALA A 62 -3.92 -11.70 -15.59
C ALA A 62 -2.78 -10.94 -14.89
N GLN A 63 -2.42 -11.38 -13.67
CA GLN A 63 -1.29 -10.82 -12.93
C GLN A 63 0.04 -11.11 -13.61
N ARG A 64 0.33 -12.37 -13.97
CA ARG A 64 1.62 -12.77 -14.55
C ARG A 64 1.83 -12.25 -15.97
N VAL A 65 0.81 -12.30 -16.82
CA VAL A 65 0.92 -11.98 -18.26
C VAL A 65 0.65 -10.50 -18.53
N GLY A 66 -0.19 -9.85 -17.70
CA GLY A 66 -0.56 -8.44 -17.90
C GLY A 66 0.12 -7.51 -16.90
N LEU A 67 -0.23 -7.64 -15.62
CA LEU A 67 0.10 -6.64 -14.63
C LEU A 67 1.60 -6.62 -14.26
N GLU A 68 2.21 -7.77 -14.04
CA GLU A 68 3.62 -7.92 -13.68
C GLU A 68 4.59 -7.33 -14.72
N PRO A 69 4.50 -7.67 -16.03
CA PRO A 69 5.38 -7.07 -17.03
C PRO A 69 5.16 -5.57 -17.17
N LEU A 70 3.90 -5.11 -17.09
CA LEU A 70 3.59 -3.68 -17.08
C LEU A 70 4.25 -2.99 -15.88
N PHE A 71 4.10 -3.56 -14.68
CA PHE A 71 4.63 -3.00 -13.45
C PHE A 71 6.17 -2.91 -13.51
N ARG A 72 6.85 -3.99 -13.92
CA ARG A 72 8.31 -4.04 -14.12
C ARG A 72 8.79 -3.09 -15.23
N ALA A 73 7.96 -2.79 -16.22
CA ALA A 73 8.29 -1.81 -17.26
C ALA A 73 8.23 -0.36 -16.75
N GLN A 74 7.41 -0.07 -15.73
CA GLN A 74 7.24 1.29 -15.19
C GLN A 74 8.16 1.60 -14.01
N VAL A 75 8.40 0.63 -13.12
CA VAL A 75 9.20 0.80 -11.90
C VAL A 75 10.29 -0.26 -11.79
N ARG A 76 11.37 0.07 -11.10
CA ARG A 76 12.39 -0.90 -10.68
C ARG A 76 12.00 -1.40 -9.30
N THR A 77 11.75 -2.69 -9.17
CA THR A 77 11.31 -3.29 -7.90
C THR A 77 12.49 -3.88 -7.15
N ARG A 78 12.56 -3.59 -5.84
CA ARG A 78 13.44 -4.27 -4.88
C ARG A 78 12.56 -4.97 -3.84
N VAL A 79 12.81 -6.26 -3.62
CA VAL A 79 12.03 -7.09 -2.69
C VAL A 79 12.98 -7.68 -1.67
N GLU A 80 12.67 -7.52 -0.39
CA GLU A 80 13.53 -7.96 0.71
C GLU A 80 12.74 -8.61 1.85
N GLY A 81 13.39 -9.51 2.60
CA GLY A 81 12.80 -10.18 3.76
C GLY A 81 11.75 -11.25 3.41
N LEU A 82 11.71 -11.74 2.18
CA LEU A 82 10.74 -12.77 1.77
C LEU A 82 10.94 -14.11 2.48
N ASP A 83 12.16 -14.39 2.96
CA ASP A 83 12.52 -15.59 3.71
C ASP A 83 11.69 -15.78 4.99
N VAL A 84 11.11 -14.70 5.55
CA VAL A 84 10.21 -14.79 6.70
C VAL A 84 8.97 -15.63 6.40
N LEU A 85 8.55 -15.68 5.13
CA LEU A 85 7.37 -16.42 4.69
C LEU A 85 7.63 -17.93 4.54
N GLU A 86 8.90 -18.34 4.45
CA GLU A 86 9.27 -19.77 4.40
C GLU A 86 9.09 -20.45 5.77
N ARG A 87 9.09 -19.66 6.84
CA ARG A 87 8.95 -20.10 8.24
C ARG A 87 7.51 -20.03 8.76
N LEU A 88 6.56 -19.70 7.90
CA LEU A 88 5.17 -19.44 8.27
C LEU A 88 4.22 -20.33 7.47
N ASP A 89 3.17 -20.77 8.14
CA ASP A 89 1.98 -21.29 7.51
C ASP A 89 0.88 -20.21 7.57
N GLY A 90 0.18 -20.03 6.45
CA GLY A 90 -0.95 -19.09 6.37
C GLY A 90 -2.21 -19.60 7.07
N PRO A 91 -3.20 -18.73 7.33
CA PRO A 91 -3.28 -17.33 6.90
C PRO A 91 -2.51 -16.36 7.81
N VAL A 92 -2.12 -15.21 7.25
CA VAL A 92 -1.46 -14.10 7.96
C VAL A 92 -2.11 -12.75 7.63
N ILE A 93 -1.85 -11.72 8.43
CA ILE A 93 -2.22 -10.34 8.10
C ILE A 93 -0.98 -9.54 7.75
N PHE A 94 -0.81 -9.20 6.48
CA PHE A 94 0.19 -8.25 6.02
C PHE A 94 -0.24 -6.83 6.39
N VAL A 95 0.55 -6.16 7.22
CA VAL A 95 0.28 -4.77 7.64
C VAL A 95 1.33 -3.84 7.03
N ALA A 96 0.89 -2.95 6.15
CA ALA A 96 1.78 -2.08 5.39
C ALA A 96 1.44 -0.59 5.51
N ASN A 97 2.44 0.27 5.35
CA ASN A 97 2.20 1.70 5.14
C ASN A 97 1.57 1.96 3.76
N HIS A 98 0.83 3.06 3.61
CA HIS A 98 0.07 3.37 2.40
C HIS A 98 0.33 4.79 1.90
N ALA A 99 1.03 4.92 0.78
CA ALA A 99 1.34 6.21 0.17
C ALA A 99 0.97 6.30 -1.32
N SER A 100 0.68 5.18 -1.99
CA SER A 100 0.42 5.13 -3.43
C SER A 100 -0.58 4.05 -3.82
N HIS A 101 -1.16 4.17 -5.02
CA HIS A 101 -1.87 3.05 -5.64
C HIS A 101 -0.91 1.94 -6.11
N LEU A 102 0.41 2.20 -6.16
CA LEU A 102 1.41 1.17 -6.45
C LEU A 102 1.61 0.19 -5.30
N ASP A 103 1.23 0.53 -4.07
CA ASP A 103 1.51 -0.28 -2.87
C ASP A 103 0.89 -1.68 -2.97
N THR A 104 -0.37 -1.78 -3.39
CA THR A 104 -1.08 -3.07 -3.47
C THR A 104 -0.55 -3.97 -4.59
N PRO A 105 -0.40 -3.50 -5.85
CA PRO A 105 0.30 -4.26 -6.87
C PRO A 105 1.73 -4.64 -6.47
N LEU A 106 2.48 -3.72 -5.85
CA LEU A 106 3.85 -3.98 -5.39
C LEU A 106 3.88 -5.14 -4.40
N LEU A 107 3.05 -5.10 -3.36
CA LEU A 107 2.99 -6.15 -2.35
C LEU A 107 2.59 -7.49 -2.99
N LEU A 108 1.46 -7.53 -3.70
CA LEU A 108 0.94 -8.78 -4.26
C LEU A 108 1.89 -9.41 -5.27
N LEU A 109 2.47 -8.63 -6.18
CA LEU A 109 3.41 -9.15 -7.19
C LEU A 109 4.76 -9.56 -6.60
N SER A 110 5.08 -9.11 -5.39
CA SER A 110 6.31 -9.51 -4.69
C SER A 110 6.13 -10.77 -3.85
N LEU A 111 4.89 -11.19 -3.58
CA LEU A 111 4.63 -12.44 -2.85
C LEU A 111 4.93 -13.66 -3.74
N PRO A 112 5.45 -14.76 -3.15
CA PRO A 112 5.48 -16.07 -3.81
C PRO A 112 4.08 -16.50 -4.23
N ASP A 113 3.98 -17.31 -5.28
CA ASP A 113 2.68 -17.66 -5.87
C ASP A 113 1.71 -18.34 -4.90
N SER A 114 2.22 -19.18 -3.99
CA SER A 114 1.43 -19.84 -2.93
C SER A 114 0.73 -18.83 -2.03
N TRP A 115 1.47 -17.81 -1.57
CA TRP A 115 0.96 -16.72 -0.75
C TRP A 115 0.04 -15.79 -1.54
N ARG A 116 0.45 -15.38 -2.74
CA ARG A 116 -0.32 -14.46 -3.59
C ARG A 116 -1.70 -14.99 -3.93
N ARG A 117 -1.80 -16.29 -4.26
CA ARG A 117 -3.09 -16.96 -4.57
C ARG A 117 -4.04 -17.04 -3.38
N ARG A 118 -3.51 -16.97 -2.16
CA ARG A 118 -4.27 -17.06 -0.90
C ARG A 118 -4.31 -15.73 -0.15
N THR A 119 -4.15 -14.61 -0.85
CA THR A 119 -4.20 -13.27 -0.25
C THR A 119 -5.38 -12.47 -0.78
N ALA A 120 -6.09 -11.79 0.13
CA ALA A 120 -7.17 -10.85 -0.15
C ALA A 120 -6.78 -9.44 0.30
N VAL A 121 -7.27 -8.41 -0.38
CA VAL A 121 -6.95 -7.02 -0.05
C VAL A 121 -8.17 -6.33 0.53
N ALA A 122 -8.02 -5.79 1.73
CA ALA A 122 -9.00 -4.90 2.32
C ALA A 122 -9.05 -3.59 1.52
N ALA A 123 -10.14 -3.36 0.79
CA ALA A 123 -10.31 -2.17 -0.03
C ALA A 123 -11.48 -1.32 0.46
N ALA A 124 -11.34 0.00 0.37
CA ALA A 124 -12.38 0.93 0.78
C ALA A 124 -13.63 0.77 -0.09
N ALA A 125 -14.77 0.46 0.54
CA ALA A 125 -16.05 0.32 -0.16
C ALA A 125 -16.41 1.59 -0.95
N ASP A 126 -16.22 2.76 -0.34
CA ASP A 126 -16.55 4.08 -0.88
C ASP A 126 -15.70 4.51 -2.08
N TYR A 127 -14.58 3.84 -2.36
CA TYR A 127 -13.68 4.18 -3.46
C TYR A 127 -13.61 3.12 -4.54
N PHE A 128 -13.43 1.85 -4.17
CA PHE A 128 -13.23 0.76 -5.13
C PHE A 128 -14.54 0.12 -5.58
N PHE A 129 -15.62 0.33 -4.81
CA PHE A 129 -16.94 -0.23 -5.08
C PHE A 129 -17.98 0.87 -5.39
N ASP A 130 -17.51 2.07 -5.75
CA ASP A 130 -18.37 3.18 -6.21
C ASP A 130 -18.96 2.95 -7.62
N THR A 131 -18.30 2.12 -8.43
CA THR A 131 -18.68 1.81 -9.82
C THR A 131 -18.42 0.34 -10.12
N TRP A 132 -19.38 -0.32 -10.78
CA TRP A 132 -19.35 -1.78 -10.96
C TRP A 132 -18.11 -2.32 -11.69
N TRP A 133 -17.59 -1.63 -12.71
CA TRP A 133 -16.41 -2.10 -13.45
C TRP A 133 -15.11 -1.92 -12.64
N LYS A 134 -15.03 -0.90 -11.77
CA LYS A 134 -13.92 -0.77 -10.80
C LYS A 134 -13.99 -1.87 -9.75
N ALA A 135 -15.18 -2.18 -9.27
CA ALA A 135 -15.42 -3.27 -8.33
C ALA A 135 -14.99 -4.61 -8.94
N VAL A 136 -15.51 -4.96 -10.12
CA VAL A 136 -15.18 -6.21 -10.82
C VAL A 136 -13.69 -6.29 -11.17
N GLY A 137 -13.11 -5.22 -11.72
CA GLY A 137 -11.70 -5.21 -12.09
C GLY A 137 -10.77 -5.34 -10.88
N SER A 138 -11.04 -4.62 -9.79
CA SER A 138 -10.23 -4.71 -8.57
C SER A 138 -10.42 -6.04 -7.83
N SER A 139 -11.64 -6.58 -7.76
CA SER A 139 -11.89 -7.89 -7.15
C SER A 139 -11.29 -9.04 -7.98
N LEU A 140 -11.35 -8.95 -9.32
CA LEU A 140 -10.72 -9.92 -10.20
C LEU A 140 -9.19 -9.88 -10.07
N VAL A 141 -8.57 -8.70 -10.17
CA VAL A 141 -7.11 -8.59 -10.25
C VAL A 141 -6.45 -8.62 -8.88
N PHE A 142 -7.06 -8.08 -7.83
CA PHE A 142 -6.42 -7.91 -6.51
C PHE A 142 -7.15 -8.62 -5.37
N ASN A 143 -8.23 -9.36 -5.66
CA ASN A 143 -9.05 -10.00 -4.62
C ASN A 143 -9.54 -9.00 -3.57
N THR A 144 -9.92 -7.81 -4.02
CA THR A 144 -10.44 -6.78 -3.11
C THR A 144 -11.78 -7.21 -2.56
N PHE A 145 -11.96 -7.00 -1.25
CA PHE A 145 -13.26 -7.06 -0.60
C PHE A 145 -13.56 -5.74 0.12
N PRO A 146 -14.83 -5.31 0.15
CA PRO A 146 -15.19 -4.02 0.71
C PRO A 146 -15.04 -4.02 2.23
N ILE A 147 -14.31 -3.04 2.76
CA ILE A 147 -14.36 -2.67 4.17
C ILE A 147 -14.99 -1.28 4.30
N ASP A 148 -15.98 -1.18 5.18
CA ASP A 148 -16.53 0.11 5.59
C ASP A 148 -15.59 0.77 6.62
N ARG A 149 -15.16 1.99 6.32
CA ARG A 149 -14.29 2.79 7.19
C ARG A 149 -15.06 3.57 8.27
N ARG A 150 -16.39 3.61 8.18
CA ARG A 150 -17.32 4.39 9.02
C ARG A 150 -18.29 3.51 9.83
N GLY A 151 -18.23 2.19 9.65
CA GLY A 151 -19.13 1.24 10.31
C GLY A 151 -20.42 1.05 9.51
N GLY A 152 -20.58 -0.14 8.93
CA GLY A 152 -21.72 -0.52 8.09
C GLY A 152 -21.68 -2.01 7.75
N SER A 153 -22.77 -2.53 7.21
CA SER A 153 -22.92 -3.95 6.88
C SER A 153 -22.05 -4.32 5.66
N MET A 154 -21.25 -5.39 5.77
CA MET A 154 -20.37 -5.89 4.70
C MET A 154 -20.87 -7.23 4.17
N ALA A 155 -20.59 -7.52 2.89
CA ALA A 155 -20.97 -8.79 2.24
C ALA A 155 -20.16 -9.99 2.76
N ALA A 156 -18.90 -9.73 3.14
CA ALA A 156 -18.04 -10.65 3.86
C ALA A 156 -17.19 -9.81 4.84
N THR A 157 -17.08 -10.26 6.08
CA THR A 157 -16.23 -9.59 7.06
C THR A 157 -14.76 -10.00 6.86
N PRO A 158 -13.79 -9.15 7.22
CA PRO A 158 -12.38 -9.54 7.22
C PRO A 158 -12.12 -10.83 8.02
N GLY A 159 -12.88 -11.07 9.09
CA GLY A 159 -12.77 -12.26 9.91
C GLY A 159 -13.22 -13.54 9.22
N GLU A 160 -14.30 -13.48 8.42
CA GLU A 160 -14.74 -14.62 7.61
C GLU A 160 -13.69 -14.98 6.54
N VAL A 161 -13.11 -13.98 5.89
CA VAL A 161 -12.04 -14.20 4.90
C VAL A 161 -10.82 -14.87 5.54
N LEU A 162 -10.43 -14.45 6.75
CA LEU A 162 -9.37 -15.11 7.53
C LEU A 162 -9.74 -16.55 7.93
N ALA A 163 -10.98 -16.76 8.40
CA ALA A 163 -11.47 -18.09 8.80
C ALA A 163 -11.50 -19.07 7.61
N ASP A 164 -11.75 -18.58 6.39
CA ASP A 164 -11.68 -19.34 5.14
C ASP A 164 -10.22 -19.67 4.70
N GLY A 165 -9.22 -19.33 5.51
CA GLY A 165 -7.81 -19.60 5.24
C GLY A 165 -7.16 -18.64 4.25
N TRP A 166 -7.70 -17.42 4.09
CA TRP A 166 -7.09 -16.38 3.27
C TRP A 166 -6.32 -15.38 4.11
N SER A 167 -5.08 -15.09 3.71
CA SER A 167 -4.30 -13.98 4.24
C SER A 167 -4.90 -12.63 3.84
N LEU A 168 -4.68 -11.60 4.65
CA LEU A 168 -5.17 -10.25 4.40
C LEU A 168 -4.04 -9.26 4.18
N VAL A 169 -4.22 -8.32 3.25
CA VAL A 169 -3.43 -7.08 3.20
C VAL A 169 -4.25 -5.95 3.82
N VAL A 170 -3.70 -5.32 4.85
CA VAL A 170 -4.33 -4.23 5.57
C VAL A 170 -3.41 -3.02 5.61
N TYR A 171 -3.96 -1.87 5.21
CA TYR A 171 -3.34 -0.55 5.35
C TYR A 171 -4.00 0.18 6.52
N PRO A 172 -3.43 0.12 7.74
CA PRO A 172 -4.10 0.55 8.97
C PRO A 172 -4.29 2.06 9.05
N GLU A 173 -3.61 2.84 8.20
CA GLU A 173 -3.81 4.29 8.03
C GLU A 173 -5.21 4.63 7.49
N GLY A 174 -5.84 3.69 6.77
CA GLY A 174 -7.17 3.87 6.20
C GLY A 174 -7.25 4.89 5.05
N THR A 175 -6.16 5.52 4.63
CA THR A 175 -6.06 6.31 3.39
C THR A 175 -4.61 6.39 2.98
N ARG A 176 -4.35 6.68 1.70
CA ARG A 176 -2.99 7.03 1.26
C ARG A 176 -2.53 8.32 1.92
N SER A 177 -1.28 8.31 2.36
CA SER A 177 -0.55 9.48 2.81
C SER A 177 -0.55 10.58 1.75
N ARG A 178 -0.63 11.84 2.21
CA ARG A 178 -0.63 13.03 1.35
C ARG A 178 0.78 13.57 1.12
N ASP A 179 1.72 13.24 2.01
CA ASP A 179 3.08 13.74 2.02
C ASP A 179 4.13 12.62 1.99
N GLY A 180 3.70 11.36 1.94
CA GLY A 180 4.56 10.17 1.88
C GLY A 180 5.00 9.63 3.23
N TRP A 181 4.67 10.31 4.34
CA TRP A 181 4.99 9.87 5.70
C TRP A 181 3.88 9.03 6.30
N LEU A 182 4.23 8.17 7.26
CA LEU A 182 3.31 7.25 7.91
C LEU A 182 2.24 8.00 8.70
N GLN A 183 0.97 7.68 8.47
CA GLN A 183 -0.14 8.19 9.26
C GLN A 183 -0.42 7.29 10.49
N GLY A 184 -1.34 7.73 11.35
CA GLY A 184 -1.76 6.96 12.53
C GLY A 184 -2.40 5.62 12.16
N PHE A 185 -2.03 4.56 12.89
CA PHE A 185 -2.57 3.22 12.69
C PHE A 185 -3.89 3.05 13.45
N ARG A 186 -4.90 2.53 12.74
CA ARG A 186 -6.12 2.01 13.37
C ARG A 186 -5.85 0.61 13.95
N MET A 187 -6.59 0.26 15.00
CA MET A 187 -6.41 -1.00 15.74
C MET A 187 -6.99 -2.25 15.05
N GLY A 188 -7.69 -2.10 13.91
CA GLY A 188 -8.43 -3.20 13.27
C GLY A 188 -7.56 -4.42 12.91
N ALA A 189 -6.33 -4.21 12.45
CA ALA A 189 -5.41 -5.30 12.15
C ALA A 189 -5.00 -6.08 13.41
N ALA A 190 -4.71 -5.39 14.51
CA ALA A 190 -4.36 -6.00 15.79
C ALA A 190 -5.53 -6.79 16.37
N TYR A 191 -6.75 -6.22 16.29
CA TYR A 191 -7.97 -6.90 16.71
C TYR A 191 -8.21 -8.20 15.92
N LEU A 192 -8.13 -8.15 14.59
CA LEU A 192 -8.29 -9.33 13.73
C LEU A 192 -7.23 -10.40 14.02
N ALA A 193 -5.96 -10.00 14.14
CA ALA A 193 -4.87 -10.90 14.44
C ALA A 193 -5.08 -11.65 15.77
N GLN A 194 -5.46 -10.92 16.82
CA GLN A 194 -5.73 -11.51 18.14
C GLN A 194 -6.96 -12.41 18.12
N THR A 195 -8.03 -11.97 17.46
CA THR A 195 -9.32 -12.70 17.42
C THR A 195 -9.20 -14.02 16.67
N HIS A 196 -8.42 -14.05 15.59
CA HIS A 196 -8.25 -15.24 14.74
C HIS A 196 -6.96 -16.02 15.03
N GLY A 197 -6.14 -15.59 16.00
CA GLY A 197 -4.89 -16.25 16.35
C GLY A 197 -3.84 -16.27 15.23
N VAL A 198 -3.92 -15.33 14.28
CA VAL A 198 -3.05 -15.27 13.10
C VAL A 198 -1.90 -14.28 13.30
N PRO A 199 -0.70 -14.54 12.76
CA PRO A 199 0.40 -13.59 12.88
C PRO A 199 0.21 -12.37 11.98
N VAL A 200 0.79 -11.25 12.40
CA VAL A 200 0.92 -10.03 11.60
C VAL A 200 2.31 -9.99 10.98
N VAL A 201 2.38 -9.92 9.65
CA VAL A 201 3.63 -9.68 8.93
C VAL A 201 3.73 -8.18 8.61
N PRO A 202 4.64 -7.43 9.28
CA PRO A 202 4.83 -6.02 8.98
C PRO A 202 5.52 -5.87 7.62
N VAL A 203 5.08 -4.90 6.83
CA VAL A 203 5.61 -4.63 5.49
C VAL A 203 5.89 -3.14 5.35
N ALA A 204 7.06 -2.80 4.83
CA ALA A 204 7.41 -1.42 4.49
C ALA A 204 7.47 -1.22 2.98
N HIS A 205 6.76 -0.20 2.50
CA HIS A 205 6.82 0.32 1.14
C HIS A 205 7.63 1.62 1.12
N ARG A 206 8.64 1.69 0.25
CA ARG A 206 9.42 2.90 0.00
C ARG A 206 9.48 3.21 -1.49
N GLY A 207 9.58 4.50 -1.82
CA GLY A 207 9.67 4.99 -3.19
C GLY A 207 8.34 5.02 -3.95
N THR A 208 7.29 4.35 -3.46
CA THR A 208 5.97 4.32 -4.14
C THR A 208 5.31 5.69 -4.20
N PHE A 209 5.45 6.51 -3.15
CA PHE A 209 5.00 7.91 -3.16
C PHE A 209 5.71 8.73 -4.24
N ALA A 210 7.04 8.61 -4.34
CA ALA A 210 7.84 9.30 -5.35
C ALA A 210 7.53 8.82 -6.76
N ALA A 211 7.24 7.53 -6.91
CA ALA A 211 6.89 6.94 -8.19
C ALA A 211 5.51 7.41 -8.65
N MET A 212 4.48 7.34 -7.82
CA MET A 212 3.11 7.70 -8.19
C MET A 212 2.36 8.30 -6.99
N PRO A 213 2.52 9.61 -6.72
CA PRO A 213 1.87 10.25 -5.59
C PRO A 213 0.35 10.31 -5.77
N ARG A 214 -0.37 10.57 -4.69
CA ARG A 214 -1.82 10.69 -4.72
C ARG A 214 -2.28 11.73 -5.75
N GLY A 215 -3.15 11.31 -6.67
CA GLY A 215 -3.67 12.14 -7.76
C GLY A 215 -2.95 11.93 -9.10
N ALA A 216 -1.76 11.32 -9.09
CA ALA A 216 -1.13 10.85 -10.32
C ALA A 216 -1.85 9.60 -10.84
N GLY A 217 -2.12 9.57 -12.15
CA GLY A 217 -2.72 8.42 -12.83
C GLY A 217 -1.71 7.38 -13.32
N TRP A 218 -0.41 7.72 -13.33
CA TRP A 218 0.65 6.87 -13.86
C TRP A 218 1.98 7.09 -13.13
N PRO A 219 2.86 6.07 -13.04
CA PRO A 219 4.21 6.25 -12.48
C PRO A 219 5.04 7.26 -13.25
N SER A 220 5.65 8.20 -12.51
CA SER A 220 6.62 9.16 -13.04
C SER A 220 7.97 8.50 -13.29
N ARG A 221 8.74 9.11 -14.18
CA ARG A 221 10.17 8.80 -14.36
C ARG A 221 11.02 9.86 -13.67
N HIS A 222 12.22 9.48 -13.25
CA HIS A 222 13.24 10.40 -12.77
C HIS A 222 14.39 10.41 -13.77
N GLU A 223 14.68 11.56 -14.38
CA GLU A 223 15.78 11.67 -15.36
C GLU A 223 15.71 10.61 -16.48
N GLY A 224 14.50 10.35 -16.99
CA GLY A 224 14.26 9.33 -18.02
C GLY A 224 14.33 7.87 -17.52
N ARG A 225 14.67 7.63 -16.24
CA ARG A 225 14.78 6.31 -15.64
C ARG A 225 13.52 5.93 -14.84
N ARG A 226 13.29 4.62 -14.72
CA ARG A 226 12.28 4.05 -13.83
C ARG A 226 12.61 4.41 -12.38
N ARG A 227 11.61 4.79 -11.60
CA ARG A 227 11.74 4.99 -10.15
C ARG A 227 11.96 3.65 -9.48
N GLU A 228 12.81 3.62 -8.46
CA GLU A 228 12.97 2.45 -7.59
C GLU A 228 11.85 2.43 -6.55
N VAL A 229 11.23 1.26 -6.36
CA VAL A 229 10.25 0.99 -5.32
C VAL A 229 10.69 -0.25 -4.56
N THR A 230 10.73 -0.14 -3.24
CA THR A 230 11.13 -1.23 -2.35
C THR A 230 9.92 -1.73 -1.57
N VAL A 231 9.83 -3.05 -1.43
CA VAL A 231 8.98 -3.71 -0.43
C VAL A 231 9.86 -4.59 0.45
N ARG A 232 9.79 -4.35 1.77
CA ARG A 232 10.48 -5.18 2.76
C ARG A 232 9.46 -5.84 3.68
N PHE A 233 9.57 -7.15 3.84
CA PHE A 233 8.80 -7.94 4.80
C PHE A 233 9.62 -8.09 6.09
N GLY A 234 8.98 -7.94 7.24
CA GLY A 234 9.62 -8.07 8.54
C GLY A 234 9.19 -9.30 9.32
N GLU A 235 9.81 -9.49 10.48
CA GLU A 235 9.51 -10.61 11.37
C GLU A 235 8.04 -10.61 11.81
N PRO A 236 7.36 -11.77 11.76
CA PRO A 236 5.96 -11.87 12.12
C PRO A 236 5.75 -11.63 13.62
N LEU A 237 4.75 -10.82 13.95
CA LEU A 237 4.33 -10.57 15.32
C LEU A 237 3.09 -11.39 15.65
N ARG A 238 3.08 -11.97 16.84
CA ARG A 238 1.87 -12.49 17.49
C ARG A 238 1.56 -11.66 18.74
N ALA A 239 0.27 -11.55 19.05
CA ALA A 239 -0.16 -11.01 20.34
C ALA A 239 0.42 -11.89 21.45
N ARG A 240 0.99 -11.26 22.47
CA ARG A 240 1.46 -11.97 23.67
C ARG A 240 0.26 -12.37 24.53
N GLU A 241 0.46 -13.36 25.39
CA GLU A 241 -0.55 -13.73 26.38
C GLU A 241 -0.88 -12.51 27.27
N GLY A 242 -2.17 -12.23 27.46
CA GLY A 242 -2.67 -11.09 28.23
C GLY A 242 -2.48 -9.71 27.57
N GLU A 243 -1.89 -9.62 26.38
CA GLU A 243 -1.69 -8.34 25.68
C GLU A 243 -3.01 -7.79 25.15
N SER A 244 -3.31 -6.53 25.44
CA SER A 244 -4.51 -5.89 24.89
C SER A 244 -4.31 -5.50 23.42
N VAL A 245 -5.40 -5.40 22.65
CA VAL A 245 -5.36 -4.84 21.28
C VAL A 245 -4.72 -3.45 21.24
N ARG A 246 -4.93 -2.65 22.30
CA ARG A 246 -4.40 -1.29 22.43
C ARG A 246 -2.88 -1.27 22.55
N ASP A 247 -2.28 -2.33 23.09
CA ASP A 247 -0.82 -2.46 23.24
C ASP A 247 -0.18 -3.18 22.05
N PHE A 248 -0.92 -4.11 21.43
CA PHE A 248 -0.43 -4.82 20.25
C PHE A 248 -0.37 -3.92 19.01
N ALA A 249 -1.34 -3.02 18.82
CA ALA A 249 -1.37 -2.13 17.66
C ALA A 249 -0.12 -1.20 17.54
N PRO A 250 0.35 -0.53 18.61
CA PRO A 250 1.62 0.18 18.62
C PRO A 250 2.81 -0.68 18.22
N ARG A 251 2.93 -1.92 18.72
CA ARG A 251 4.04 -2.81 18.34
C ARG A 251 4.06 -3.13 16.84
N ILE A 252 2.89 -3.28 16.23
CA ILE A 252 2.80 -3.47 14.77
C ILE A 252 3.29 -2.20 14.05
N LYS A 253 2.89 -1.01 14.52
CA LYS A 253 3.38 0.27 13.97
C LYS A 253 4.90 0.38 14.12
N ASP A 254 5.45 0.06 15.28
CA ASP A 254 6.88 0.14 15.57
C ASP A 254 7.68 -0.85 14.71
N ALA A 255 7.13 -2.04 14.45
CA ALA A 255 7.74 -2.99 13.53
C ALA A 255 7.80 -2.43 12.09
N VAL A 256 6.72 -1.81 11.60
CA VAL A 256 6.75 -1.12 10.29
C VAL A 256 7.73 0.07 10.31
N ALA A 257 7.81 0.80 11.41
CA ALA A 257 8.75 1.92 11.59
C ALA A 257 10.21 1.45 11.51
N ALA A 258 10.54 0.34 12.17
CA ALA A 258 11.87 -0.26 12.12
C ALA A 258 12.25 -0.68 10.70
N LEU A 259 11.32 -1.26 9.93
CA LEU A 259 11.56 -1.60 8.52
C LEU A 259 11.77 -0.37 7.63
N LEU A 260 11.05 0.73 7.89
CA LEU A 260 11.23 2.00 7.20
C LEU A 260 12.58 2.65 7.54
N ASP A 261 13.04 2.54 8.79
CA ASP A 261 14.36 3.01 9.22
C ASP A 261 15.49 2.18 8.59
N GLU A 262 15.32 0.86 8.54
CA GLU A 262 16.24 -0.07 7.87
C GLU A 262 16.42 0.28 6.39
N GLU A 263 15.37 0.77 5.73
CA GLU A 263 15.42 1.16 4.31
C GLU A 263 16.17 2.48 4.10
N ARG A 264 16.19 3.33 5.12
CA ARG A 264 16.91 4.62 5.09
C ARG A 264 18.37 4.49 5.50
N THR A 265 18.72 3.43 6.22
CA THR A 265 20.01 3.25 6.86
C THR A 265 20.62 1.88 6.51
N SER A 266 20.73 0.99 7.49
CA SER A 266 21.14 -0.40 7.34
C SER A 266 20.39 -1.27 8.35
N TRP A 267 20.40 -2.59 8.15
CA TRP A 267 19.85 -3.54 9.10
C TRP A 267 20.40 -3.34 10.51
N TYR A 268 21.72 -3.22 10.65
CA TYR A 268 22.36 -3.12 11.96
C TYR A 268 21.96 -1.83 12.70
N GLU A 269 21.97 -0.69 12.02
CA GLU A 269 21.59 0.60 12.63
C GLU A 269 20.12 0.61 13.05
N ALA A 270 19.22 0.12 12.18
CA ALA A 270 17.81 0.07 12.49
C ALA A 270 17.49 -0.88 13.66
N ARG A 271 18.20 -2.03 13.76
CA ARG A 271 18.06 -2.95 14.89
C ARG A 271 18.55 -2.34 16.20
N LEU A 272 19.68 -1.65 16.19
CA LEU A 272 20.20 -0.95 17.37
C LEU A 272 19.21 0.11 17.86
N ARG A 273 18.69 0.96 16.96
CA ARG A 273 17.70 1.99 17.32
C ARG A 273 16.40 1.39 17.83
N SER A 274 15.90 0.33 17.18
CA SER A 274 14.70 -0.38 17.63
C SER A 274 14.87 -0.96 19.03
N ALA A 275 16.01 -1.61 19.32
CA ALA A 275 16.32 -2.15 20.64
C ALA A 275 16.45 -1.06 21.71
N ALA A 276 17.01 0.10 21.36
CA ALA A 276 17.15 1.24 22.25
C ALA A 276 15.87 2.10 22.39
N GLY A 277 14.79 1.80 21.65
CA GLY A 277 13.58 2.63 21.62
C GLY A 277 13.80 4.01 20.97
N THR A 278 14.81 4.16 20.12
CA THR A 278 15.20 5.41 19.46
C THR A 278 14.95 5.38 17.94
N THR A 279 14.11 4.46 17.46
CA THR A 279 13.66 4.44 16.05
C THR A 279 13.02 5.79 15.70
N PRO A 280 13.45 6.46 14.61
CA PRO A 280 12.88 7.75 14.22
C PRO A 280 11.38 7.66 13.99
N ASP A 281 10.64 8.71 14.35
CA ASP A 281 9.20 8.74 14.13
C ASP A 281 8.88 8.60 12.62
N PRO A 282 8.19 7.52 12.21
CA PRO A 282 7.85 7.31 10.81
C PRO A 282 6.79 8.31 10.29
N ALA A 283 6.15 9.09 11.17
CA ALA A 283 5.30 10.21 10.78
C ALA A 283 6.11 11.42 10.29
N GLY A 284 7.44 11.40 10.41
CA GLY A 284 8.34 12.41 9.87
C GLY A 284 8.38 13.71 10.67
N PRO A 285 9.25 14.64 10.26
CA PRO A 285 9.51 15.86 11.02
C PRO A 285 8.34 16.85 10.99
N ASP A 286 8.14 17.58 12.09
CA ASP A 286 7.18 18.68 12.16
C ASP A 286 7.74 19.94 11.46
N VAL A 287 7.65 19.93 10.14
CA VAL A 287 8.11 21.01 9.25
C VAL A 287 7.09 21.24 8.15
N ALA A 288 7.23 22.35 7.42
CA ALA A 288 6.35 22.70 6.32
C ALA A 288 6.13 21.53 5.34
N THR A 289 4.88 21.34 4.89
CA THR A 289 4.45 20.21 4.06
C THR A 289 5.31 20.01 2.81
N TRP A 290 5.77 21.09 2.17
CA TRP A 290 6.62 20.98 0.99
C TRP A 290 7.97 20.32 1.29
N ARG A 291 8.57 20.54 2.48
CA ARG A 291 9.81 19.87 2.92
C ARG A 291 9.56 18.39 3.19
N ARG A 292 8.41 18.08 3.81
CA ARG A 292 7.98 16.71 4.08
C ARG A 292 7.82 15.92 2.77
N VAL A 293 7.13 16.50 1.79
CA VAL A 293 6.97 15.93 0.44
C VAL A 293 8.33 15.77 -0.26
N TRP A 294 9.17 16.81 -0.23
CA TRP A 294 10.49 16.78 -0.85
C TRP A 294 11.32 15.59 -0.35
N ALA A 295 11.43 15.42 0.97
CA ALA A 295 12.17 14.31 1.59
C ALA A 295 11.66 12.92 1.18
N GLN A 296 10.36 12.79 0.89
CA GLN A 296 9.76 11.54 0.43
C GLN A 296 9.96 11.30 -1.06
N THR A 297 10.17 12.36 -1.85
CA THR A 297 10.39 12.32 -3.30
C THR A 297 11.84 12.41 -3.75
N GLU A 298 12.74 12.73 -2.81
CA GLU A 298 14.17 12.86 -3.08
C GLU A 298 14.72 11.56 -3.66
N PRO A 299 15.55 11.62 -4.72
CA PRO A 299 16.17 10.44 -5.29
C PRO A 299 16.97 9.72 -4.20
N VAL A 300 16.76 8.41 -4.07
CA VAL A 300 17.65 7.60 -3.24
C VAL A 300 19.03 7.69 -3.87
N VAL A 301 19.97 8.33 -3.17
CA VAL A 301 21.37 8.32 -3.56
C VAL A 301 21.87 6.91 -3.29
N THR A 302 21.69 6.00 -4.25
CA THR A 302 22.43 4.75 -4.25
C THR A 302 23.90 5.11 -4.36
N GLU A 303 24.63 5.01 -3.25
CA GLU A 303 26.08 4.79 -3.28
C GLU A 303 26.34 3.76 -4.39
N PRO A 304 27.22 4.06 -5.38
CA PRO A 304 27.54 3.09 -6.40
C PRO A 304 27.98 1.82 -5.70
N HIS A 305 27.39 0.67 -6.05
CA HIS A 305 27.92 -0.63 -5.64
C HIS A 305 29.45 -0.57 -5.75
N ALA A 306 30.15 -0.94 -4.68
CA ALA A 306 31.60 -0.87 -4.50
C ALA A 306 32.45 -1.65 -5.55
N GLY A 307 31.84 -2.09 -6.66
CA GLY A 307 32.49 -2.78 -7.78
C GLY A 307 32.61 -1.97 -9.08
N ARG A 308 32.11 -0.72 -9.16
CA ARG A 308 32.34 0.14 -10.33
C ARG A 308 33.17 1.35 -9.96
N ARG A 309 34.40 1.43 -10.51
CA ARG A 309 35.24 2.64 -10.46
C ARG A 309 34.36 3.83 -10.88
N PRO A 310 34.17 4.85 -10.03
CA PRO A 310 33.37 6.01 -10.39
C PRO A 310 33.94 6.68 -11.63
N ALA A 311 33.07 7.04 -12.58
CA ALA A 311 33.48 7.83 -13.73
C ALA A 311 34.08 9.17 -13.24
N PRO A 312 35.13 9.72 -13.87
CA PRO A 312 35.85 10.90 -13.38
C PRO A 312 34.95 12.09 -13.01
N TRP A 313 33.82 12.22 -13.69
CA TRP A 313 32.85 13.30 -13.57
C TRP A 313 31.97 13.24 -12.31
N SER A 314 31.90 12.10 -11.60
CA SER A 314 31.08 11.98 -10.39
C SER A 314 31.72 12.67 -9.18
N ARG A 315 33.05 12.74 -9.13
CA ARG A 315 33.79 13.48 -8.09
C ARG A 315 33.50 14.98 -8.17
N LEU A 316 33.38 15.52 -9.38
CA LEU A 316 33.14 16.96 -9.57
C LEU A 316 31.70 17.34 -9.17
N ARG A 317 30.70 16.46 -9.39
CA ARG A 317 29.34 16.72 -8.89
C ARG A 317 29.27 16.70 -7.37
N ALA A 318 30.02 15.79 -6.72
CA ALA A 318 30.09 15.72 -5.26
C ALA A 318 30.76 16.98 -4.68
N GLU A 319 31.83 17.48 -5.29
CA GLU A 319 32.48 18.74 -4.89
C GLU A 319 31.57 19.96 -5.07
N VAL A 320 30.86 20.06 -6.20
CA VAL A 320 29.92 21.17 -6.45
C VAL A 320 28.73 21.12 -5.49
N ALA A 321 28.19 19.93 -5.21
CA ALA A 321 27.11 19.75 -4.24
C ALA A 321 27.55 19.99 -2.78
N GLY A 322 28.81 19.72 -2.46
CA GLY A 322 29.42 20.06 -1.17
C GLY A 322 29.54 21.57 -0.99
N ARG A 323 30.09 22.27 -2.00
CA ARG A 323 30.24 23.74 -1.97
C ARG A 323 28.90 24.48 -1.94
N ALA A 324 27.88 23.96 -2.61
CA ALA A 324 26.53 24.52 -2.59
C ALA A 324 25.87 24.38 -1.20
N ARG A 325 26.09 23.26 -0.49
CA ARG A 325 25.60 23.07 0.89
C ARG A 325 26.25 24.05 1.86
N SER A 326 27.56 24.22 1.80
CA SER A 326 28.29 25.17 2.64
C SER A 326 27.96 26.64 2.38
N ALA A 327 27.35 26.95 1.23
CA ALA A 327 26.89 28.29 0.88
C ALA A 327 25.45 28.57 1.33
N LEU A 328 24.66 27.54 1.62
CA LEU A 328 23.29 27.66 2.15
C LEU A 328 23.22 27.65 3.68
N GLU A 329 24.31 27.27 4.34
CA GLU A 329 24.46 27.25 5.80
C GLU A 329 25.12 28.53 6.38
N ARG A 330 25.42 29.52 5.52
CA ARG A 330 25.87 30.88 5.90
C ARG A 330 24.81 31.90 5.53
#